data_AF-A0A0B1SV97-F1
#
_entry.id   AF-A0A0B1SV97-F1
#
_cell.length_a   1.000
_cell.length_b   1.000
_cell.length_c   1.000
_cell.angle_alpha   90.00
_cell.angle_beta   90.00
_cell.angle_gamma   90.00
#
_symmetry.space_group_name_H-M   'P 1'
#
loop_
_entity.id
_entity.type
_entity.pdbx_description
1 polymer ?
#
loop_
_entity_poly.entity_id
_entity_poly.type
_entity_poly.pdbx_seq_one_letter_code
_entity_poly.pdbx_strand_id
1 'polypeptide(L)'
;LYFIGSIAGPCIFREGQHQVLYGIRNGVVHIRIIIRGLPQMASGWTGVGFGNGMTEGLDTIVVRVSNGRIRVTDEYVRGYTSSFPDKINNVQVHSSRMENGVMSVTFSRPVNAVEYPYDSSLLGCVPWKFVIGLNRMGPNGEQHHHAITPVHRTVCIDECRI
;
A
#
# COMPACT_ATOMS: atom_id res chain seq x y z
N LEU A 1 26.78 30.20 5.62
CA LEU A 1 25.62 29.44 6.16
C LEU A 1 25.62 28.08 5.47
N TYR A 2 26.21 27.06 6.10
CA TYR A 2 26.16 25.70 5.56
C TYR A 2 24.78 25.13 5.89
N PHE A 3 23.96 24.91 4.87
CA PHE A 3 22.76 24.10 5.01
C PHE A 3 23.22 22.67 5.35
N ILE A 4 22.99 22.26 6.59
CA ILE A 4 23.06 20.85 6.96
C ILE A 4 21.89 20.20 6.22
N GLY A 5 22.18 19.60 5.07
CA GLY A 5 21.20 18.82 4.32
C GLY A 5 20.71 17.70 5.22
N SER A 6 19.49 17.82 5.74
CA SER A 6 18.81 16.71 6.37
C SER A 6 18.78 15.58 5.34
N ILE A 7 19.47 14.47 5.63
CA ILE A 7 19.30 13.25 4.84
C ILE A 7 17.81 12.93 4.97
N ALA A 8 17.05 13.10 3.89
CA ALA A 8 15.64 12.79 3.87
C ALA A 8 15.48 11.33 4.33
N GLY A 9 14.71 11.11 5.39
CA GLY A 9 14.41 9.77 5.88
C GLY A 9 13.18 9.19 5.16
N PRO A 10 12.77 7.96 5.49
CA PRO A 10 11.51 7.43 4.99
C PRO A 10 10.37 8.24 5.60
N CYS A 11 9.34 8.47 4.80
CA CYS A 11 8.10 9.06 5.28
C CYS A 11 7.27 8.00 6.01
N ILE A 12 6.45 8.45 6.96
CA ILE A 12 5.64 7.56 7.79
C ILE A 12 4.23 8.10 7.87
N PHE A 13 3.26 7.26 7.50
CA PHE A 13 1.86 7.43 7.81
C PHE A 13 1.49 6.57 9.02
N ARG A 14 0.74 7.12 9.98
CA ARG A 14 0.26 6.41 11.19
C ARG A 14 -1.19 6.75 11.46
N GLU A 15 -1.98 5.72 11.76
CA GLU A 15 -3.36 5.82 12.22
C GLU A 15 -3.62 4.66 13.20
N GLY A 16 -3.71 4.98 14.50
CA GLY A 16 -3.84 3.98 15.56
C GLY A 16 -2.74 2.90 15.51
N GLN A 17 -3.14 1.64 15.33
CA GLN A 17 -2.24 0.49 15.24
C GLN A 17 -1.70 0.22 13.83
N HIS A 18 -2.09 1.03 12.84
CA HIS A 18 -1.68 0.91 11.45
C HIS A 18 -0.56 1.93 11.15
N GLN A 19 0.54 1.46 10.59
CA GLN A 19 1.66 2.29 10.16
C GLN A 19 2.12 1.88 8.76
N VAL A 20 2.38 2.85 7.90
CA VAL A 20 3.01 2.65 6.59
C VAL A 20 4.28 3.47 6.54
N LEU A 21 5.43 2.82 6.37
CA LEU A 21 6.68 3.49 6.02
C LEU A 21 6.89 3.40 4.52
N TYR A 22 7.33 4.49 3.91
CA TYR A 22 7.57 4.50 2.47
C TYR A 22 8.67 5.49 2.08
N GLY A 23 9.30 5.21 0.95
CA GLY A 23 10.23 6.12 0.30
C GLY A 23 10.81 5.50 -0.96
N ILE A 24 11.60 6.29 -1.67
CA ILE A 24 12.15 5.91 -2.96
C ILE A 24 13.67 5.78 -2.91
N ARG A 25 14.18 4.77 -3.63
CA ARG A 25 15.61 4.57 -3.88
C ARG A 25 15.79 4.08 -5.32
N ASN A 26 16.66 4.75 -6.07
CA ASN A 26 17.00 4.37 -7.46
C ASN A 26 15.78 4.14 -8.36
N GLY A 27 14.77 5.02 -8.28
CA GLY A 27 13.55 4.92 -9.09
C GLY A 27 12.56 3.84 -8.64
N VAL A 28 12.78 3.20 -7.49
CA VAL A 28 11.91 2.17 -6.92
C VAL A 28 11.32 2.66 -5.61
N VAL A 29 9.99 2.63 -5.50
CA VAL A 29 9.26 2.98 -4.28
C VAL A 29 9.15 1.74 -3.42
N HIS A 30 9.69 1.82 -2.20
CA HIS A 30 9.61 0.78 -1.19
C HIS A 30 8.55 1.15 -0.16
N ILE A 31 7.67 0.21 0.17
CA ILE A 31 6.57 0.39 1.12
C ILE A 31 6.60 -0.74 2.14
N ARG A 32 6.46 -0.38 3.41
CA ARG A 32 6.30 -1.32 4.52
C ARG A 32 5.04 -1.00 5.31
N ILE A 33 4.06 -1.91 5.25
CA ILE A 33 2.84 -1.83 6.07
C ILE A 33 3.07 -2.64 7.34
N ILE A 34 2.71 -2.06 8.48
CA ILE A 34 2.77 -2.66 9.81
C ILE A 34 1.42 -2.48 10.48
N ILE A 35 0.80 -3.57 10.92
CA ILE A 35 -0.43 -3.55 11.72
C ILE A 35 -0.18 -4.33 13.00
N ARG A 36 -0.44 -3.70 14.14
CA ARG A 36 -0.23 -4.29 15.47
C ARG A 36 -1.56 -4.72 16.11
N GLY A 37 -1.47 -5.64 17.08
CA GLY A 37 -2.63 -6.12 17.83
C GLY A 37 -3.51 -7.11 17.05
N LEU A 38 -2.96 -7.79 16.05
CA LEU A 38 -3.71 -8.78 15.28
C LEU A 38 -3.62 -10.18 15.91
N PRO A 39 -4.68 -11.00 15.89
CA PRO A 39 -4.56 -12.42 16.19
C PRO A 39 -3.60 -13.13 15.21
N GLN A 40 -2.85 -14.13 15.68
CA GLN A 40 -1.94 -14.91 14.82
C GLN A 40 -2.65 -15.54 13.61
N MET A 41 -3.91 -15.95 13.79
CA MET A 41 -4.76 -16.57 12.78
C MET A 41 -5.74 -15.56 12.15
N ALA A 42 -5.42 -14.26 12.15
CA ALA A 42 -6.27 -13.25 11.57
C ALA A 42 -6.54 -13.49 10.07
N SER A 43 -7.69 -13.01 9.62
CA SER A 43 -8.09 -12.99 8.21
C SER A 43 -8.69 -11.64 7.86
N GLY A 44 -8.39 -11.13 6.67
CA GLY A 44 -8.90 -9.86 6.17
C GLY A 44 -7.98 -9.23 5.13
N TRP A 45 -8.24 -7.98 4.75
CA TRP A 45 -7.44 -7.28 3.75
C TRP A 45 -7.13 -5.82 4.12
N THR A 46 -6.02 -5.32 3.59
CA THR A 46 -5.60 -3.92 3.66
C THR A 46 -4.90 -3.55 2.35
N GLY A 47 -4.45 -2.32 2.20
CA GLY A 47 -3.74 -1.90 1.00
C GLY A 47 -3.42 -0.42 0.93
N VAL A 48 -2.78 -0.05 -0.17
CA VAL A 48 -2.51 1.34 -0.54
C VAL A 48 -2.98 1.53 -1.98
N GLY A 49 -3.67 2.62 -2.25
CA GLY A 49 -4.07 3.03 -3.59
C GLY A 49 -3.41 4.32 -4.04
N PHE A 50 -3.20 4.46 -5.34
CA PHE A 50 -2.55 5.58 -6.00
C PHE A 50 -3.43 6.11 -7.14
N GLY A 51 -3.50 7.43 -7.30
CA GLY A 51 -4.34 8.08 -8.30
C GLY A 51 -5.45 8.93 -7.66
N ASN A 52 -6.22 9.67 -8.44
CA ASN A 52 -7.14 10.71 -7.92
C ASN A 52 -8.34 10.13 -7.16
N GLY A 53 -8.95 9.06 -7.67
CA GLY A 53 -10.13 8.45 -7.09
C GLY A 53 -10.60 7.25 -7.90
N MET A 54 -11.59 6.53 -7.36
CA MET A 54 -12.14 5.35 -8.04
C MET A 54 -12.94 5.69 -9.29
N THR A 55 -13.35 6.94 -9.50
CA THR A 55 -14.04 7.36 -10.73
C THR A 55 -13.09 7.31 -11.93
N GLU A 56 -11.88 7.81 -11.73
CA GLU A 56 -10.79 7.84 -12.70
C GLU A 56 -10.12 6.47 -12.82
N GLY A 57 -9.98 5.78 -11.70
CA GLY A 57 -9.19 4.57 -11.56
C GLY A 57 -8.12 4.74 -10.50
N LEU A 58 -7.90 3.69 -9.70
CA LEU A 58 -6.79 3.62 -8.77
C LEU A 58 -5.95 2.38 -9.07
N ASP A 59 -4.65 2.62 -9.17
CA ASP A 59 -3.58 1.61 -9.02
C ASP A 59 -3.55 1.23 -7.54
N THR A 60 -3.67 -0.06 -7.21
CA THR A 60 -3.82 -0.52 -5.82
C THR A 60 -2.96 -1.73 -5.53
N ILE A 61 -2.24 -1.68 -4.42
CA ILE A 61 -1.53 -2.83 -3.90
C ILE A 61 -2.30 -3.37 -2.71
N VAL A 62 -2.83 -4.57 -2.86
CA VAL A 62 -3.71 -5.20 -1.88
C VAL A 62 -2.96 -6.28 -1.12
N VAL A 63 -3.05 -6.20 0.21
CA VAL A 63 -2.50 -7.20 1.13
C VAL A 63 -3.65 -8.00 1.72
N ARG A 64 -3.72 -9.28 1.40
CA ARG A 64 -4.69 -10.22 1.98
C ARG A 64 -4.01 -11.08 3.03
N VAL A 65 -4.69 -11.27 4.14
CA VAL A 65 -4.33 -12.20 5.20
C VAL A 65 -5.40 -13.29 5.27
N SER A 66 -5.02 -14.55 5.17
CA SER A 66 -5.92 -15.70 5.33
C SER A 66 -5.30 -16.67 6.32
N ASN A 67 -5.91 -16.77 7.51
CA ASN A 67 -5.42 -17.61 8.60
C ASN A 67 -3.93 -17.37 8.90
N GLY A 68 -3.56 -16.09 9.02
CA GLY A 68 -2.18 -15.64 9.25
C GLY A 68 -1.26 -15.67 8.01
N ARG A 69 -1.67 -16.27 6.89
CA ARG A 69 -0.89 -16.29 5.64
C ARG A 69 -1.12 -15.02 4.84
N ILE A 70 -0.05 -14.37 4.44
CA ILE A 70 -0.09 -13.06 3.77
C ILE A 70 0.19 -13.23 2.27
N ARG A 71 -0.67 -12.62 1.43
CA ARG A 71 -0.48 -12.48 -0.01
C ARG A 71 -0.59 -11.01 -0.40
N VAL A 72 0.32 -10.55 -1.24
CA VAL A 72 0.27 -9.20 -1.83
C VAL A 72 -0.04 -9.34 -3.31
N THR A 73 -0.90 -8.49 -3.84
CA THR A 73 -1.27 -8.47 -5.25
C THR A 73 -1.30 -7.03 -5.76
N ASP A 74 -0.90 -6.90 -7.02
CA ASP A 74 -1.00 -5.70 -7.84
C ASP A 74 -2.37 -5.70 -8.51
N GLU A 75 -3.17 -4.67 -8.29
CA GLU A 75 -4.58 -4.63 -8.67
C GLU A 75 -5.01 -3.23 -9.08
N TYR A 76 -6.08 -3.16 -9.86
CA TYR A 76 -6.69 -1.90 -10.24
C TYR A 76 -8.17 -1.88 -9.84
N VAL A 77 -8.67 -0.69 -9.54
CA VAL A 77 -10.08 -0.48 -9.23
C VAL A 77 -10.65 0.76 -9.88
N ARG A 78 -11.88 0.64 -10.39
CA ARG A 78 -12.64 1.75 -10.95
C ARG A 78 -14.14 1.57 -10.73
N GLY A 79 -14.87 2.68 -10.58
CA GLY A 79 -16.33 2.68 -10.53
C GLY A 79 -16.93 2.15 -9.23
N TYR A 80 -16.22 2.30 -8.10
CA TYR A 80 -16.68 1.84 -6.77
C TYR A 80 -16.98 0.33 -6.68
N THR A 81 -16.27 -0.48 -7.47
CA THR A 81 -16.33 -1.95 -7.41
C THR A 81 -15.20 -2.53 -6.56
N SER A 82 -15.18 -3.85 -6.40
CA SER A 82 -13.96 -4.54 -5.97
C SER A 82 -12.84 -4.35 -6.98
N SER A 83 -11.59 -4.33 -6.52
CA SER A 83 -10.42 -4.34 -7.39
C SER A 83 -10.24 -5.70 -8.06
N PHE A 84 -9.47 -5.72 -9.15
CA PHE A 84 -9.14 -6.92 -9.90
C PHE A 84 -7.62 -6.94 -10.19
N PRO A 85 -7.00 -8.13 -10.28
CA PRO A 85 -5.57 -8.23 -10.58
C PRO A 85 -5.16 -7.56 -11.88
N ASP A 86 -4.03 -6.88 -11.84
CA ASP A 86 -3.40 -6.30 -13.03
C ASP A 86 -2.81 -7.37 -13.93
N LYS A 87 -2.75 -7.07 -15.23
CA LYS A 87 -2.19 -8.01 -16.21
C LYS A 87 -0.69 -8.12 -16.06
N ILE A 88 -0.03 -7.01 -15.73
CA ILE A 88 1.40 -6.94 -15.46
C ILE A 88 1.56 -6.70 -13.96
N ASN A 89 2.13 -7.68 -13.25
CA ASN A 89 2.50 -7.50 -11.86
C ASN A 89 3.88 -6.84 -11.77
N ASN A 90 3.93 -5.58 -11.35
CA ASN A 90 5.18 -4.84 -11.16
C ASN A 90 5.57 -4.70 -9.67
N VAL A 91 4.87 -5.42 -8.78
CA VAL A 91 5.11 -5.43 -7.34
C VAL A 91 6.03 -6.58 -6.94
N GLN A 92 7.16 -6.25 -6.34
CA GLN A 92 8.08 -7.20 -5.73
C GLN A 92 7.88 -7.26 -4.21
N VAL A 93 7.55 -8.45 -3.68
CA VAL A 93 7.42 -8.68 -2.23
C VAL A 93 8.78 -9.08 -1.65
N HIS A 94 9.27 -8.31 -0.68
CA HIS A 94 10.55 -8.55 0.00
C HIS A 94 10.39 -9.34 1.30
N SER A 95 9.28 -9.11 2.01
CA SER A 95 9.01 -9.82 3.27
C SER A 95 7.53 -9.81 3.58
N SER A 96 6.99 -10.92 4.10
CA SER A 96 5.67 -10.99 4.69
C SER A 96 5.75 -11.79 6.00
N ARG A 97 5.29 -11.20 7.10
CA ARG A 97 5.37 -11.81 8.44
C ARG A 97 4.13 -11.52 9.25
N MET A 98 3.63 -12.55 9.92
CA MET A 98 2.63 -12.47 10.98
C MET A 98 3.26 -13.11 12.23
N GLU A 99 3.65 -12.29 13.19
CA GLU A 99 4.37 -12.77 14.38
C GLU A 99 4.12 -11.85 15.57
N ASN A 100 3.92 -12.42 16.77
CA ASN A 100 3.76 -11.67 18.03
C ASN A 100 2.67 -10.58 17.95
N GLY A 101 1.58 -10.90 17.26
CA GLY A 101 0.46 -10.00 17.01
C GLY A 101 0.76 -8.81 16.10
N VAL A 102 1.83 -8.90 15.32
CA VAL A 102 2.23 -7.89 14.33
C VAL A 102 2.24 -8.50 12.94
N MET A 103 1.43 -7.94 12.05
CA MET A 103 1.60 -8.13 10.61
C MET A 103 2.62 -7.11 10.12
N SER A 104 3.62 -7.55 9.37
CA SER A 104 4.47 -6.66 8.59
C SER A 104 4.66 -7.20 7.18
N VAL A 105 4.41 -6.37 6.17
CA VAL A 105 4.71 -6.69 4.78
C VAL A 105 5.55 -5.58 4.19
N THR A 106 6.58 -5.96 3.43
CA THR A 106 7.46 -5.04 2.71
C THR A 106 7.43 -5.42 1.24
N PHE A 107 7.14 -4.47 0.38
CA PHE A 107 7.12 -4.65 -1.07
C PHE A 107 7.65 -3.38 -1.76
N SER A 108 7.85 -3.46 -3.06
CA SER A 108 8.23 -2.32 -3.88
C SER A 108 7.69 -2.41 -5.28
N ARG A 109 7.62 -1.27 -5.96
CA ARG A 109 7.36 -1.17 -7.39
C ARG A 109 8.15 -0.01 -8.01
N PRO A 110 8.34 0.02 -9.35
CA PRO A 110 8.89 1.19 -10.04
C PRO A 110 8.08 2.46 -9.73
N VAL A 111 8.75 3.61 -9.68
CA VAL A 111 8.07 4.91 -9.49
C VAL A 111 7.28 5.34 -10.72
N ASN A 112 7.67 4.85 -11.90
CA ASN A 112 7.01 5.13 -13.16
C ASN A 112 5.90 4.11 -13.40
N ALA A 113 4.82 4.56 -14.04
CA ALA A 113 3.81 3.65 -14.54
C ALA A 113 4.39 2.72 -15.61
N VAL A 114 4.01 1.45 -15.58
CA VAL A 114 4.47 0.43 -16.55
C VAL A 114 3.34 0.08 -17.52
N GLU A 115 2.08 0.15 -17.08
CA GLU A 115 0.89 -0.16 -17.88
C GLU A 115 -0.22 0.90 -17.72
N TYR A 116 -0.68 1.51 -18.82
CA TYR A 116 -1.87 2.38 -18.79
C TYR A 116 -3.15 1.58 -19.07
N PRO A 117 -4.27 1.81 -18.35
CA PRO A 117 -4.49 2.80 -17.28
C PRO A 117 -4.23 2.27 -15.86
N TYR A 118 -3.68 1.07 -15.72
CA TYR A 118 -3.66 0.32 -14.46
C TYR A 118 -2.64 0.85 -13.46
N ASP A 119 -1.50 1.31 -13.96
CA ASP A 119 -0.43 1.88 -13.15
C ASP A 119 -0.50 3.41 -13.10
N SER A 120 -0.36 3.94 -11.88
CA SER A 120 -0.10 5.36 -11.65
C SER A 120 1.40 5.61 -11.51
N SER A 121 1.88 6.69 -12.16
CA SER A 121 3.20 7.24 -11.81
C SER A 121 3.13 7.84 -10.40
N LEU A 122 4.15 7.56 -9.61
CA LEU A 122 4.28 8.05 -8.25
C LEU A 122 5.22 9.27 -8.16
N LEU A 123 5.79 9.74 -9.29
CA LEU A 123 6.70 10.89 -9.33
C LEU A 123 5.98 12.19 -8.92
N GLY A 124 6.72 13.07 -8.24
CA GLY A 124 6.16 14.31 -7.71
C GLY A 124 5.18 14.08 -6.56
N CYS A 125 4.24 15.01 -6.41
CA CYS A 125 3.23 15.01 -5.36
C CYS A 125 1.92 14.42 -5.88
N VAL A 126 1.64 13.18 -5.52
CA VAL A 126 0.49 12.44 -6.02
C VAL A 126 -0.43 11.99 -4.89
N PRO A 127 -1.74 11.87 -5.15
CA PRO A 127 -2.70 11.44 -4.14
C PRO A 127 -2.61 9.93 -3.88
N TRP A 128 -2.39 9.57 -2.61
CA TRP A 128 -2.37 8.21 -2.08
C TRP A 128 -3.55 7.98 -1.15
N LYS A 129 -4.01 6.72 -1.08
CA LYS A 129 -5.12 6.24 -0.27
C LYS A 129 -4.62 5.14 0.65
N PHE A 130 -4.64 5.37 1.95
CA PHE A 130 -4.23 4.38 2.94
C PHE A 130 -5.47 3.66 3.50
N VAL A 131 -5.58 2.35 3.23
CA VAL A 131 -6.66 1.53 3.79
C VAL A 131 -6.28 1.12 5.20
N ILE A 132 -7.04 1.59 6.19
CA ILE A 132 -6.68 1.42 7.60
C ILE A 132 -7.15 0.07 8.12
N GLY A 133 -6.31 -0.54 8.97
CA GLY A 133 -6.61 -1.81 9.63
C GLY A 133 -6.73 -2.99 8.69
N LEU A 134 -7.29 -4.09 9.21
CA LEU A 134 -7.54 -5.33 8.49
C LEU A 134 -9.07 -5.47 8.29
N ASN A 135 -9.52 -5.30 7.06
CA ASN A 135 -10.93 -5.24 6.67
C ASN A 135 -11.49 -6.63 6.36
N ARG A 136 -12.82 -6.77 6.41
CA ARG A 136 -13.49 -8.05 6.17
C ARG A 136 -13.20 -8.58 4.77
N MET A 137 -12.97 -9.87 4.69
CA MET A 137 -12.64 -10.58 3.46
C MET A 137 -13.50 -11.84 3.36
N GLY A 138 -13.95 -12.16 2.15
CA GLY A 138 -14.63 -13.40 1.83
C GLY A 138 -13.71 -14.62 1.92
N PRO A 139 -14.28 -15.84 1.88
CA PRO A 139 -13.53 -17.08 2.05
C PRO A 139 -12.46 -17.32 0.97
N ASN A 140 -12.62 -16.77 -0.24
CA ASN A 140 -11.65 -16.93 -1.33
C ASN A 140 -10.74 -15.69 -1.49
N GLY A 141 -10.81 -14.74 -0.56
CA GLY A 141 -10.02 -13.52 -0.61
C GLY A 141 -10.75 -12.32 -1.23
N GLU A 142 -12.06 -12.40 -1.43
CA GLU A 142 -12.87 -11.29 -1.95
C GLU A 142 -12.84 -10.13 -0.95
N GLN A 143 -12.56 -8.92 -1.43
CA GLN A 143 -12.56 -7.74 -0.58
C GLN A 143 -13.99 -7.34 -0.29
N HIS A 144 -14.39 -7.31 0.97
CA HIS A 144 -15.60 -6.58 1.36
C HIS A 144 -15.24 -5.11 1.52
N HIS A 145 -16.25 -4.24 1.40
CA HIS A 145 -16.07 -2.80 1.61
C HIS A 145 -15.32 -2.50 2.91
N HIS A 146 -14.34 -1.60 2.84
CA HIS A 146 -13.55 -1.18 4.00
C HIS A 146 -14.45 -0.61 5.10
N ALA A 147 -14.09 -0.83 6.37
CA ALA A 147 -14.90 -0.42 7.51
C ALA A 147 -14.96 1.11 7.67
N ILE A 148 -13.88 1.79 7.25
CA ILE A 148 -13.77 3.25 7.24
C ILE A 148 -13.21 3.70 5.89
N THR A 149 -13.59 4.90 5.46
CA THR A 149 -13.07 5.50 4.22
C THR A 149 -11.53 5.58 4.28
N PRO A 150 -10.81 5.11 3.25
CA PRO A 150 -9.36 5.19 3.20
C PRO A 150 -8.86 6.62 3.36
N VAL A 151 -7.76 6.78 4.10
CA VAL A 151 -7.21 8.11 4.38
C VAL A 151 -6.49 8.63 3.15
N HIS A 152 -6.95 9.76 2.63
CA HIS A 152 -6.34 10.45 1.50
C HIS A 152 -5.19 11.35 1.96
N ARG A 153 -4.01 11.21 1.35
CA ARG A 153 -2.88 12.14 1.49
C ARG A 153 -2.26 12.45 0.13
N THR A 154 -1.85 13.69 -0.07
CA THR A 154 -0.88 14.02 -1.12
C THR A 154 0.50 13.62 -0.62
N VAL A 155 1.16 12.74 -1.36
CA VAL A 155 2.50 12.23 -1.05
C VAL A 155 3.46 12.72 -2.12
N CYS A 156 4.44 13.51 -1.71
CA CYS A 156 5.57 13.91 -2.55
C CYS A 156 6.69 12.88 -2.39
N ILE A 157 6.71 11.83 -3.20
CA ILE A 157 7.63 10.70 -2.97
C ILE A 157 9.10 11.12 -3.08
N ASP A 158 9.36 12.20 -3.82
CA ASP A 158 10.68 12.78 -3.99
C ASP A 158 11.27 13.36 -2.69
N GLU A 159 10.45 13.54 -1.66
CA GLU A 159 10.88 14.02 -0.34
C GLU A 159 11.14 12.88 0.66
N CYS A 160 10.88 11.62 0.27
CA CYS A 160 10.96 10.44 1.15
C CYS A 160 12.06 9.47 0.66
N ARG A 161 13.15 9.26 1.41
CA ARG A 161 14.28 8.39 0.98
C ARG A 161 14.52 7.20 1.92
N ILE A 162 15.02 6.09 1.37
CA ILE A 162 15.33 4.82 2.07
C ILE A 162 16.64 4.24 1.53
#